data_AF-A0A7V7RPC3-F1
#
_entry.id   AF-A0A7V7RPC3-F1
#
_cell.length_a   1.000
_cell.length_b   1.000
_cell.length_c   1.000
_cell.angle_alpha   90.00
_cell.angle_beta   90.00
_cell.angle_gamma   90.00
#
_symmetry.space_group_name_H-M   'P 1'
#
loop_
_entity.id
_entity.type
_entity.pdbx_description
1 polymer ?
#
loop_
_entity_poly.entity_id
_entity_poly.type
_entity_poly.pdbx_seq_one_letter_code
_entity_poly.pdbx_strand_id
1 'polypeptide(L)'
;MAFQQTKITRRRKHEAEQAIQDLLKRGFEIVTPLKEYGSEGKVFKTDSYNRKIFVQNNFNSCWIAVLRRDANYESEKGVRNSKSVARAHCV
;
A
#
# COMPACT_ATOMS: atom_id res chain seq x y z
N MET A 1 -18.06 -12.32 -6.15
CA MET A 1 -16.94 -12.21 -5.19
C MET A 1 -16.60 -10.74 -5.06
N ALA A 2 -16.68 -10.18 -3.84
CA ALA A 2 -16.35 -8.77 -3.61
C ALA A 2 -14.91 -8.67 -3.09
N PHE A 3 -14.10 -7.85 -3.74
CA PHE A 3 -12.71 -7.59 -3.36
C PHE A 3 -12.61 -6.18 -2.81
N GLN A 4 -11.95 -6.01 -1.67
CA GLN A 4 -11.60 -4.69 -1.16
C GLN A 4 -10.25 -4.29 -1.73
N GLN A 5 -10.20 -3.18 -2.45
CA GLN A 5 -8.98 -2.64 -3.04
C GLN A 5 -8.50 -1.44 -2.21
N THR A 6 -7.23 -1.46 -1.82
CA THR A 6 -6.59 -0.39 -1.05
C THR A 6 -5.39 0.13 -1.83
N LYS A 7 -5.37 1.44 -2.07
CA LYS A 7 -4.25 2.14 -2.71
C LYS A 7 -3.39 2.81 -1.65
N ILE A 8 -2.12 2.45 -1.57
CA ILE A 8 -1.12 3.14 -0.75
C ILE A 8 -0.46 4.21 -1.62
N THR A 9 -0.40 5.43 -1.10
CA THR A 9 0.39 6.53 -1.68
C THR A 9 1.24 7.19 -0.58
N ARG A 10 2.57 7.17 -0.74
CA ARG A 10 3.53 7.76 0.21
C ARG A 10 4.64 8.51 -0.52
N ARG A 11 5.24 9.51 0.15
CA ARG A 11 6.38 10.25 -0.43
C ARG A 11 7.69 9.50 -0.28
N ARG A 12 7.89 8.83 0.85
CA ARG A 12 9.14 8.12 1.14
C ARG A 12 8.97 6.61 0.90
N LYS A 13 10.01 6.00 0.35
CA LYS A 13 10.02 4.55 0.03
C LYS A 13 9.80 3.69 1.28
N HIS A 14 10.53 3.96 2.36
CA HIS A 14 10.45 3.17 3.60
C HIS A 14 9.06 3.22 4.26
N GLU A 15 8.39 4.37 4.22
CA GLU A 15 7.01 4.49 4.72
C GLU A 15 6.03 3.65 3.89
N ALA A 16 6.26 3.58 2.57
CA ALA A 16 5.46 2.77 1.68
C ALA A 16 5.69 1.26 1.94
N GLU A 17 6.94 0.85 2.13
CA GLU A 17 7.31 -0.53 2.47
C GLU A 17 6.69 -0.96 3.80
N GLN A 18 6.77 -0.12 4.83
CA GLN A 18 6.17 -0.38 6.14
C GLN A 18 4.64 -0.55 6.03
N ALA A 19 3.97 0.36 5.29
CA ALA A 19 2.54 0.26 5.07
C ALA A 19 2.13 -1.01 4.31
N ILE A 20 2.94 -1.44 3.32
CA ILE A 20 2.72 -2.71 2.61
C ILE A 20 2.85 -3.88 3.59
N GLN A 21 3.90 -3.93 4.40
CA GLN A 21 4.08 -5.02 5.37
C GLN A 21 2.92 -5.13 6.36
N ASP A 22 2.39 -3.99 6.82
CA ASP A 22 1.24 -3.97 7.73
C ASP A 22 -0.04 -4.48 7.06
N LEU A 23 -0.24 -4.18 5.78
CA LEU A 23 -1.39 -4.71 5.03
C LEU A 23 -1.22 -6.20 4.69
N LEU A 24 -0.01 -6.66 4.35
CA LEU A 24 0.29 -8.07 4.13
C LEU A 24 -0.01 -8.90 5.39
N LYS A 25 0.37 -8.41 6.59
CA LYS A 25 0.04 -9.05 7.88
C LYS A 25 -1.48 -9.17 8.10
N ARG A 26 -2.26 -8.23 7.57
CA ARG A 26 -3.73 -8.21 7.65
C ARG A 26 -4.41 -9.08 6.57
N GLY A 27 -3.63 -9.78 5.75
CA GLY A 27 -4.14 -10.68 4.71
C GLY A 27 -4.50 -9.99 3.40
N PHE A 28 -3.91 -8.83 3.12
CA PHE A 28 -3.97 -8.25 1.78
C PHE A 28 -2.91 -8.89 0.87
N GLU A 29 -3.24 -9.03 -0.41
CA GLU A 29 -2.35 -9.44 -1.48
C GLU A 29 -1.93 -8.23 -2.32
N ILE A 30 -0.68 -8.23 -2.79
CA ILE A 30 -0.18 -7.18 -3.69
C ILE A 30 -0.69 -7.46 -5.11
N VAL A 31 -1.40 -6.49 -5.69
CA VAL A 31 -1.83 -6.54 -7.09
C VAL A 31 -0.83 -5.81 -7.97
N THR A 32 -0.44 -4.62 -7.53
CA THR A 32 0.55 -3.79 -8.24
C THR A 32 1.73 -3.57 -7.31
N PRO A 33 2.95 -3.95 -7.72
CA PRO A 33 4.13 -3.78 -6.90
C PRO A 33 4.39 -2.30 -6.61
N LEU A 34 5.16 -2.04 -5.55
CA LEU A 34 5.58 -0.70 -5.17
C LEU A 34 6.36 -0.06 -6.32
N LYS A 35 5.81 1.01 -6.90
CA LYS A 35 6.42 1.74 -8.01
C LYS A 35 6.52 3.22 -7.69
N GLU A 36 7.64 3.82 -8.06
CA GLU A 36 7.84 5.26 -7.98
C GLU A 36 7.17 5.94 -9.19
N TYR A 37 6.38 6.96 -8.90
CA TYR A 37 5.76 7.85 -9.86
C TYR A 37 6.30 9.26 -9.61
N GLY A 38 7.18 9.70 -10.49
CA GLY A 38 7.60 11.10 -10.55
C GLY A 38 6.60 11.92 -11.36
N SER A 39 6.27 13.12 -10.90
CA SER A 39 5.73 14.17 -11.77
C SER A 39 6.76 15.27 -11.89
N GLU A 40 7.22 15.51 -13.11
CA GLU A 40 8.03 16.69 -13.41
C GLU A 40 7.07 17.85 -13.70
N GLY A 41 7.12 18.89 -12.86
CA GLY A 41 6.30 20.09 -13.02
C GLY A 41 7.14 21.35 -13.01
N LYS A 42 6.62 22.42 -13.59
CA LYS A 42 7.19 23.78 -13.46
C LYS A 42 6.35 24.55 -12.45
N VAL A 43 7.00 25.17 -11.46
CA VAL A 43 6.33 26.07 -10.51
C VAL A 43 6.39 27.49 -11.04
N PHE A 44 5.22 28.08 -11.24
CA PHE A 44 5.07 29.48 -11.61
C PHE A 44 4.51 30.24 -10.42
N LYS A 45 5.13 31.37 -10.07
CA LYS A 45 4.55 32.33 -9.13
C LYS A 45 3.95 33.50 -9.89
N THR A 46 2.90 34.08 -9.31
CA THR A 46 2.29 35.30 -9.81
C THR A 46 2.94 36.50 -9.13
N ASP A 47 3.48 37.43 -9.91
CA ASP A 47 4.03 38.69 -9.42
C ASP A 47 2.93 39.71 -9.12
N SER A 48 3.27 40.82 -8.46
CA SER A 48 2.38 41.96 -8.16
C SER A 48 1.71 42.57 -9.39
N TYR A 49 2.27 42.32 -10.58
CA TYR A 49 1.72 42.72 -11.88
C TYR A 49 0.95 41.59 -12.59
N ASN A 50 0.50 40.56 -11.87
CA ASN A 50 -0.23 39.39 -12.41
C ASN A 50 0.49 38.59 -13.51
N ARG A 51 1.82 38.73 -13.63
CA ARG A 51 2.62 37.94 -14.58
C ARG A 51 3.03 36.61 -13.95
N LYS A 52 2.93 35.52 -14.73
CA LYS A 52 3.45 34.20 -14.32
C LYS A 52 4.95 34.16 -14.53
N ILE A 53 5.72 34.15 -13.45
CA ILE A 53 7.17 34.04 -13.46
C ILE A 53 7.55 32.60 -13.13
N PHE A 54 8.41 32.00 -13.95
CA PHE A 54 9.00 30.70 -13.64
C PHE A 54 9.92 30.83 -12.42
N VAL A 55 9.71 29.97 -11.43
CA VAL A 55 10.51 29.99 -10.19
C VAL A 55 11.49 28.85 -10.16
N GLN A 56 10.99 27.62 -10.32
CA GLN A 56 11.79 26.41 -10.25
C GLN A 56 11.07 25.23 -10.88
N ASN A 57 11.82 24.20 -11.24
CA ASN A 57 11.26 22.87 -11.48
C ASN A 57 10.87 22.23 -10.12
N ASN A 58 9.71 21.58 -10.10
CA ASN A 58 9.26 20.76 -8.99
C ASN A 58 9.46 19.30 -9.36
N PHE A 59 10.34 18.64 -8.63
CA PHE A 59 10.54 17.19 -8.67
C PHE A 59 9.76 16.60 -7.51
N ASN A 60 8.54 16.14 -7.79
CA ASN A 60 7.72 15.47 -6.80
C ASN A 60 7.65 13.99 -7.17
N SER A 61 8.17 13.11 -6.33
CA SER A 61 8.00 11.67 -6.50
C SER A 61 7.11 11.10 -5.40
N CYS A 62 6.26 10.15 -5.79
CA CYS A 62 5.38 9.43 -4.90
C CYS A 62 5.44 7.94 -5.20
N TRP A 63 5.46 7.15 -4.14
CA TRP A 63 5.45 5.71 -4.19
C TRP A 63 4.01 5.22 -4.09
N ILE A 64 3.60 4.43 -5.08
CA ILE A 64 2.24 3.91 -5.19
C ILE A 64 2.28 2.38 -5.23
N ALA A 65 1.44 1.76 -4.42
CA ALA A 65 1.17 0.33 -4.45
C ALA A 65 -0.33 0.08 -4.34
N VAL A 66 -0.81 -0.99 -4.96
CA VAL A 66 -2.22 -1.39 -4.92
C VAL A 66 -2.30 -2.80 -4.36
N LEU A 67 -3.10 -2.94 -3.31
CA LEU A 67 -3.34 -4.22 -2.66
C LEU A 67 -4.82 -4.55 -2.72
N ARG A 68 -5.13 -5.84 -2.71
CA ARG A 68 -6.49 -6.37 -2.65
C ARG A 68 -6.64 -7.28 -1.43
N ARG A 69 -7.83 -7.37 -0.87
CA ARG A 69 -8.21 -8.39 0.09
C ARG A 69 -9.55 -8.98 -0.31
N ASP A 70 -9.64 -10.29 -0.21
CA ASP A 70 -10.88 -11.03 -0.44
C ASP A 70 -11.77 -10.85 0.78
N ALA A 71 -13.03 -10.43 0.58
CA ALA A 71 -13.97 -10.26 1.68
C ALA A 71 -14.27 -11.58 2.44
N ASN A 72 -13.98 -12.73 1.81
CA ASN A 72 -14.21 -14.06 2.36
C ASN A 72 -12.99 -14.66 3.09
N TYR A 73 -11.88 -13.93 3.20
CA TYR A 73 -10.60 -14.48 3.71
C TYR A 73 -10.65 -14.95 5.18
N GLU A 74 -11.63 -14.48 5.97
CA GLU A 74 -11.74 -14.85 7.38
C GLU A 74 -12.33 -16.25 7.62
N SER A 75 -13.05 -16.84 6.64
CA SER A 75 -13.67 -18.16 6.84
C SER A 75 -12.67 -19.32 6.80
N GLU A 76 -11.46 -19.14 6.25
CA GLU A 76 -10.51 -20.25 6.03
C GLU A 76 -9.43 -20.38 7.11
N LYS A 77 -9.15 -19.33 7.89
CA LYS A 77 -8.10 -19.37 8.94
C LYS A 77 -8.60 -19.84 10.31
N GLY A 78 -9.92 -19.89 10.54
CA GLY A 78 -10.51 -20.43 11.76
C GLY A 78 -10.54 -21.97 11.85
N VAL A 79 -10.27 -22.68 10.75
CA VAL A 79 -10.44 -24.15 10.70
C VAL A 79 -9.14 -24.93 10.91
N ARG A 80 -7.96 -24.30 10.80
CA ARG A 80 -6.67 -25.02 10.88
C ARG A 80 -6.07 -25.14 12.28
N ASN A 81 -6.61 -24.47 13.30
CA ASN A 81 -6.02 -24.47 14.65
C ASN A 81 -6.64 -25.46 15.66
N SER A 82 -7.47 -26.42 15.22
CA SER A 82 -8.14 -27.38 16.12
C SER A 82 -7.78 -28.86 15.91
N LYS A 83 -6.75 -29.17 15.10
CA LYS A 83 -6.26 -30.55 14.95
C LYS A 83 -4.81 -30.73 15.41
N SER A 84 -4.53 -30.42 16.67
CA SER A 84 -3.50 -31.13 17.44
C SER A 84 -4.20 -31.97 18.51
N VAL A 85 -4.85 -33.04 18.03
CA VAL A 85 -5.53 -34.02 18.87
C VAL A 85 -4.50 -34.74 19.73
N ALA A 86 -4.76 -34.72 21.03
CA ALA A 86 -4.09 -35.51 22.05
C ALA A 86 -3.91 -36.98 21.64
N ARG A 87 -2.69 -37.50 21.76
CA ARG A 87 -2.41 -38.92 21.96
C ARG A 87 -0.96 -39.11 22.39
N ALA A 88 -0.73 -39.10 23.70
CA ALA A 88 0.38 -39.84 24.30
C ALA A 88 -0.26 -40.99 25.07
N HIS A 89 0.08 -42.20 24.62
CA HIS A 89 -0.47 -43.47 25.05
C HIS A 89 -0.19 -43.74 26.53
N CYS A 90 -1.20 -44.32 27.19
CA CYS A 90 -1.04 -45.17 28.36
C CYS A 90 -0.43 -46.51 27.90
N VAL A 91 0.75 -46.86 28.41
CA VAL A 91 1.21 -48.22 28.73
C VAL A 91 2.17 -48.12 29.91
#